data_AF-A0A4W2HCM1-F1
#
_entry.id   AF-A0A4W2HCM1-F1
#
_cell.length_a   1.000
_cell.length_b   1.000
_cell.length_c   1.000
_cell.angle_alpha   90.00
_cell.angle_beta   90.00
_cell.angle_gamma   90.00
#
_symmetry.space_group_name_H-M   'P 1'
#
loop_
_entity.id
_entity.type
_entity.pdbx_description
1 polymer ?
#
loop_
_entity_poly.entity_id
_entity_poly.type
_entity_poly.pdbx_seq_one_letter_code
_entity_poly.pdbx_strand_id
1 'polypeptide(L)'
;MPSRGERPEDGAGPVPAESSTLHKEELSSKIKEQKVVVDELSNLKKNRKVYRQQQNSNIFFLADRTEMLSESKNTLDELRKEYQELENSEKTKIKK
;
A
#
# COMPACT_ATOMS: atom_id res chain seq x y z
N MET A 1 55.69 20.73 -11.26
CA MET A 1 55.15 20.46 -9.90
C MET A 1 54.13 21.54 -9.61
N PRO A 2 52.90 21.26 -9.10
CA PRO A 2 52.35 20.03 -8.47
C PRO A 2 51.61 19.14 -9.50
N SER A 3 51.37 17.83 -9.38
CA SER A 3 51.00 16.85 -8.33
C SER A 3 49.50 16.73 -8.01
N ARG A 4 48.95 15.58 -8.44
CA ARG A 4 48.05 14.66 -7.71
C ARG A 4 46.65 15.14 -7.31
N GLY A 5 45.65 14.44 -7.83
CA GLY A 5 44.29 14.37 -7.29
C GLY A 5 43.45 13.34 -8.03
N GLU A 6 43.50 12.08 -7.57
CA GLU A 6 42.64 10.98 -8.01
C GLU A 6 41.27 11.04 -7.30
N ARG A 7 40.21 10.66 -8.05
CA ARG A 7 38.91 10.08 -7.63
C ARG A 7 37.83 10.96 -6.96
N PRO A 8 36.55 10.51 -6.95
CA PRO A 8 35.90 9.47 -7.78
C PRO A 8 34.61 9.96 -8.46
N GLU A 9 34.23 9.25 -9.51
CA GLU A 9 32.86 9.19 -10.03
C GLU A 9 31.91 8.86 -8.87
N ASP A 10 31.09 9.83 -8.45
CA ASP A 10 29.99 9.60 -7.52
C ASP A 10 28.96 8.73 -8.24
N GLY A 11 29.08 7.43 -8.00
CA GLY A 11 28.11 6.42 -8.36
C GLY A 11 26.79 6.70 -7.65
N ALA A 12 25.95 7.54 -8.24
CA ALA A 12 24.51 7.48 -8.03
C ALA A 12 23.95 6.30 -8.82
N GLY A 13 24.34 5.08 -8.43
CA GLY A 13 23.53 3.91 -8.74
C GLY A 13 22.14 4.12 -8.12
N PRO A 14 21.05 3.71 -8.79
CA PRO A 14 19.71 3.88 -8.26
C PRO A 14 19.62 3.12 -6.94
N VAL A 15 19.36 3.84 -5.85
CA VAL A 15 19.25 3.29 -4.49
C VAL A 15 18.00 2.39 -4.46
N PRO A 16 18.10 1.05 -4.48
CA PRO A 16 16.92 0.19 -4.59
C PRO A 16 16.21 -0.03 -3.24
N ALA A 17 16.86 0.37 -2.14
CA ALA A 17 16.39 0.11 -0.77
C ALA A 17 15.40 1.17 -0.26
N GLU A 18 15.46 2.40 -0.78
CA GLU A 18 14.54 3.48 -0.42
C GLU A 18 13.15 3.25 -1.04
N SER A 19 13.08 2.73 -2.28
CA SER A 19 11.80 2.49 -2.95
C SER A 19 11.02 1.31 -2.36
N SER A 20 11.71 0.25 -1.90
CA SER A 20 11.05 -0.91 -1.28
C SER A 20 10.49 -0.58 0.10
N THR A 21 11.19 0.24 0.87
CA THR A 21 10.74 0.70 2.20
C THR A 21 9.53 1.62 2.08
N LEU A 22 9.54 2.56 1.14
CA LEU A 22 8.38 3.41 0.83
C LEU A 22 7.16 2.58 0.38
N HIS A 23 7.34 1.62 -0.53
CA HIS A 23 6.25 0.73 -0.97
C HIS A 23 5.64 -0.06 0.19
N LYS A 24 6.48 -0.56 1.10
CA LYS A 24 6.04 -1.32 2.28
C LYS A 24 5.24 -0.44 3.24
N GLU A 25 5.68 0.79 3.46
CA GLU A 25 4.99 1.75 4.32
C GLU A 25 3.64 2.18 3.72
N GLU A 26 3.58 2.44 2.41
CA GLU A 26 2.34 2.71 1.68
C GLU A 26 1.34 1.55 1.81
N LEU A 27 1.79 0.31 1.60
CA LEU A 27 0.93 -0.87 1.79
C LEU A 27 0.46 -1.00 3.23
N SER A 28 1.33 -0.74 4.21
CA SER A 28 0.96 -0.78 5.62
C SER A 28 -0.13 0.26 5.95
N SER A 29 -0.03 1.44 5.35
CA SER A 29 -1.01 2.52 5.51
C SER A 29 -2.35 2.15 4.87
N LYS A 30 -2.33 1.64 3.62
CA LYS A 30 -3.52 1.13 2.93
C LYS A 30 -4.20 0.01 3.72
N ILE A 31 -3.45 -0.93 4.30
CA ILE A 31 -4.00 -2.00 5.15
C ILE A 31 -4.72 -1.42 6.38
N LYS A 32 -4.12 -0.43 7.04
CA LYS A 32 -4.72 0.21 8.22
C LYS A 32 -6.01 0.94 7.85
N GLU A 33 -5.99 1.73 6.77
CA GLU A 33 -7.17 2.44 6.26
C GLU A 33 -8.28 1.46 5.88
N GLN A 34 -7.93 0.41 5.14
CA GLN A 34 -8.89 -0.60 4.70
C GLN A 34 -9.52 -1.34 5.89
N LYS A 35 -8.74 -1.60 6.95
CA LYS A 35 -9.28 -2.17 8.19
C LYS A 35 -10.30 -1.25 8.85
N VAL A 36 -10.02 0.05 8.92
CA VAL A 36 -10.98 1.04 9.43
C VAL A 36 -12.26 1.03 8.59
N VAL A 37 -12.16 0.99 7.25
CA VAL A 37 -13.34 0.91 6.37
C VAL A 37 -14.18 -0.34 6.67
N VAL A 38 -13.56 -1.50 6.86
CA VAL A 38 -14.28 -2.74 7.23
C VAL A 38 -14.98 -2.62 8.58
N ASP A 39 -14.30 -2.05 9.58
CA ASP A 39 -14.85 -1.86 10.93
C ASP A 39 -16.03 -0.87 10.90
N GLU A 40 -15.89 0.25 10.21
CA GLU A 40 -16.95 1.25 10.04
C GLU A 40 -18.17 0.68 9.29
N LEU A 41 -17.97 -0.03 8.18
CA LEU A 41 -19.05 -0.68 7.43
C LEU A 41 -19.75 -1.78 8.23
N SER A 42 -19.01 -2.48 9.10
CA SER A 42 -19.57 -3.51 9.98
C SER A 42 -20.40 -2.92 11.10
N ASN A 43 -19.94 -1.81 11.69
CA ASN A 43 -20.64 -1.10 12.76
C ASN A 43 -21.76 -0.16 12.25
N LEU A 44 -21.82 0.07 10.94
CA LEU A 44 -22.84 0.92 10.34
C LEU A 44 -24.26 0.39 10.61
N LYS A 45 -25.21 1.28 10.94
CA LYS A 45 -26.61 0.89 11.15
C LYS A 45 -27.25 0.42 9.83
N LYS A 46 -28.14 -0.59 9.89
CA LYS A 46 -28.73 -1.27 8.72
C LYS A 46 -29.40 -0.35 7.67
N ASN A 47 -29.95 0.79 8.09
CA ASN A 47 -30.70 1.71 7.20
C ASN A 47 -29.87 2.92 6.72
N ARG A 48 -28.56 2.94 6.98
CA ARG A 48 -27.69 4.01 6.49
C ARG A 48 -27.23 3.70 5.08
N LYS A 49 -27.20 4.73 4.24
CA LYS A 49 -26.73 4.64 2.86
C LYS A 49 -25.22 4.65 2.83
N VAL A 50 -24.64 3.77 2.02
CA VAL A 50 -23.21 3.74 1.72
C VAL A 50 -23.02 4.34 0.33
N TYR A 51 -22.02 5.19 0.20
CA TYR A 51 -21.69 5.83 -1.07
C TYR A 51 -20.26 5.50 -1.46
N ARG A 52 -20.05 5.07 -2.70
CA ARG A 52 -18.73 4.82 -3.28
C ARG A 52 -18.33 5.98 -4.16
N GLN A 53 -17.15 6.52 -3.92
CA GLN A 53 -16.58 7.56 -4.78
C GLN A 53 -16.07 6.95 -6.09
N GLN A 54 -16.34 7.63 -7.20
CA GLN A 54 -15.75 7.30 -8.50
C GLN A 54 -14.28 7.72 -8.53
N GLN A 55 -13.41 6.90 -9.12
CA GLN A 55 -11.99 7.23 -9.27
C GLN A 55 -11.80 8.53 -10.06
N ASN A 56 -10.84 9.36 -9.61
CA ASN A 56 -10.47 10.64 -10.23
C ASN A 56 -11.63 11.65 -10.35
N SER A 57 -12.66 11.51 -9.52
CA SER A 57 -13.84 12.38 -9.51
C SER A 57 -14.38 12.53 -8.10
N ASN A 58 -15.18 13.57 -7.87
CA ASN A 58 -15.88 13.80 -6.60
C ASN A 58 -17.34 13.36 -6.67
N ILE A 59 -17.66 12.44 -7.59
CA ILE A 59 -19.00 11.86 -7.74
C ILE A 59 -19.11 10.60 -6.88
N PHE A 60 -20.24 10.48 -6.19
CA PHE A 60 -20.54 9.40 -5.28
C PHE A 60 -21.78 8.62 -5.74
N PHE A 61 -21.66 7.31 -5.87
CA PHE A 61 -22.76 6.42 -6.23
C PHE A 61 -23.26 5.66 -5.01
N LEU A 62 -24.58 5.48 -4.93
CA LEU A 62 -25.17 4.62 -3.91
C LEU A 62 -24.72 3.17 -4.16
N ALA A 63 -24.16 2.54 -3.13
CA ALA A 63 -23.68 1.16 -3.19
C ALA A 63 -24.38 0.31 -2.13
N ASP A 64 -24.50 -1.00 -2.39
CA ASP A 64 -25.02 -1.92 -1.38
C ASP A 64 -24.02 -2.11 -0.25
N ARG A 65 -24.53 -2.12 0.98
CA ARG A 65 -23.68 -2.23 2.16
C ARG A 65 -22.98 -3.59 2.23
N THR A 66 -23.68 -4.67 1.88
CA THR A 66 -23.13 -6.03 2.00
C THR A 66 -22.08 -6.29 0.94
N GLU A 67 -22.33 -5.82 -0.28
CA GLU A 67 -21.35 -5.78 -1.37
C GLU A 67 -20.10 -4.99 -0.96
N MET A 68 -20.27 -3.75 -0.46
CA MET A 68 -19.13 -2.92 -0.04
C MET A 68 -18.33 -3.53 1.11
N LEU A 69 -19.00 -4.19 2.05
CA LEU A 69 -18.31 -4.89 3.13
C LEU A 69 -17.52 -6.09 2.60
N SER A 70 -18.07 -6.84 1.65
CA SER A 70 -17.41 -7.98 1.01
C SER A 70 -16.19 -7.54 0.21
N GLU A 71 -16.36 -6.55 -0.68
CA GLU A 71 -15.25 -5.94 -1.42
C GLU A 71 -14.15 -5.45 -0.47
N SER A 72 -14.54 -4.76 0.60
CA SER A 72 -13.58 -4.20 1.55
C SER A 72 -12.77 -5.25 2.28
N LYS A 73 -13.35 -6.42 2.57
CA LYS A 73 -12.65 -7.56 3.17
C LYS A 73 -11.70 -8.22 2.17
N ASN A 74 -12.16 -8.43 0.93
CA ASN A 74 -11.33 -9.01 -0.13
C ASN A 74 -10.10 -8.13 -0.39
N THR A 75 -10.27 -6.81 -0.52
CA THR A 75 -9.15 -5.88 -0.69
C THR A 75 -8.18 -5.92 0.51
N LEU A 76 -8.70 -6.03 1.74
CA LEU A 76 -7.84 -6.16 2.92
C LEU A 76 -6.98 -7.43 2.87
N ASP A 77 -7.58 -8.55 2.47
CA ASP A 77 -6.89 -9.83 2.36
C ASP A 77 -5.83 -9.83 1.24
N GLU A 78 -6.15 -9.23 0.09
CA GLU A 78 -5.20 -9.01 -1.01
C GLU A 78 -4.01 -8.15 -0.59
N LEU A 79 -4.25 -7.01 0.05
CA LEU A 79 -3.18 -6.12 0.54
C LEU A 79 -2.29 -6.81 1.57
N ARG A 80 -2.88 -7.60 2.48
CA ARG A 80 -2.12 -8.40 3.46
C ARG A 80 -1.25 -9.45 2.78
N LYS A 81 -1.78 -10.10 1.76
CA LYS A 81 -1.03 -11.09 0.97
C LYS A 81 0.15 -10.42 0.26
N GLU A 82 -0.06 -9.29 -0.40
CA GLU A 82 1.00 -8.53 -1.08
C GLU A 82 2.09 -8.08 -0.09
N TYR A 83 1.70 -7.57 1.08
CA TYR A 83 2.65 -7.18 2.12
C TYR A 83 3.50 -8.37 2.60
N GLN A 84 2.88 -9.55 2.77
CA GLN A 84 3.58 -10.77 3.17
C GLN A 84 4.53 -11.28 2.06
N GLU A 85 4.11 -11.21 0.80
CA GLU A 85 4.93 -11.58 -0.35
C GLU A 85 6.15 -10.68 -0.51
N LEU A 86 5.98 -9.37 -0.32
CA LEU A 86 7.09 -8.41 -0.29
C LEU A 86 8.09 -8.76 0.81
N GLU A 87 7.62 -9.00 2.04
CA GLU A 87 8.50 -9.35 3.15
C GLU A 87 9.25 -10.68 2.90
N ASN A 88 8.58 -11.68 2.32
CA ASN A 88 9.22 -12.94 1.95
C ASN A 88 10.27 -12.75 0.84
N SER A 89 10.01 -11.88 -0.13
CA SER A 89 10.94 -11.57 -1.22
C SER A 89 12.20 -10.85 -0.71
N GLU A 90 12.06 -9.95 0.26
CA GLU A 90 13.19 -9.28 0.92
C GLU A 90 14.08 -10.30 1.66
N LYS A 91 13.47 -11.20 2.45
CA LYS A 91 14.19 -12.27 3.17
C LYS A 91 14.93 -13.23 2.23
N THR A 92 14.40 -13.45 1.02
CA THR A 92 15.01 -14.36 0.03
C THR A 92 16.20 -13.71 -0.69
N LYS A 93 16.21 -12.38 -0.85
CA LYS A 93 17.33 -11.63 -1.44
C LYS A 93 18.55 -11.53 -0.52
N ILE A 94 18.36 -11.61 0.80
CA ILE A 94 19.42 -11.52 1.81
C ILE A 94 20.22 -12.83 1.93
N LYS A 95 19.71 -13.94 1.39
CA LYS A 95 20.29 -15.28 1.53
C LYS A 95 21.10 -15.78 0.31
N LYS A 96 21.38 -14.91 -0.67
CA LYS A 96 22.17 -15.21 -1.87
C LYS A 96 23.48 -14.43 -1.89
#